data_AF-A0AAD7ITL9-F1
#
_entry.id   AF-A0AAD7ITL9-F1
#
_cell.length_a   1.000
_cell.length_b   1.000
_cell.length_c   1.000
_cell.angle_alpha   90.00
_cell.angle_beta   90.00
_cell.angle_gamma   90.00
#
_symmetry.space_group_name_H-M   'P 1'
#
loop_
_entity.id
_entity.type
_entity.pdbx_description
1 polymer ?
#
loop_
_entity_poly.entity_id
_entity_poly.type
_entity_poly.pdbx_seq_one_letter_code
_entity_poly.pdbx_strand_id
1 'polypeptide(L)'
;MGLICNHRVASPFPSFFFIVFSSCSGDINMSSNTTAIPQPPQTPRRRPFSPVAPRSPGTPRRRNPPASTRLQGIKKWKHTFKDTQKMVMDRLKLTYTPDDWQIHLIIRILRGYDSIFLAGTGYGKSLIFEAVAALGGGKKVTIIICPLKALEADQVSIIPL
;
A
#
# COMPACT_ATOMS: atom_id res chain seq x y z
N MET A 1 -2.39 43.82 -18.87
CA MET A 1 -3.62 43.85 -18.04
C MET A 1 -4.52 42.72 -18.50
N GLY A 2 -5.00 41.74 -17.75
CA GLY A 2 -4.81 41.28 -16.37
C GLY A 2 -5.49 39.91 -16.37
N LEU A 3 -4.75 38.85 -16.04
CA LEU A 3 -5.23 37.47 -16.10
C LEU A 3 -6.14 37.18 -14.90
N ILE A 4 -7.28 36.57 -15.21
CA ILE A 4 -8.36 36.19 -14.30
C ILE A 4 -7.82 35.31 -13.16
N CYS A 5 -7.98 35.79 -11.93
CA CYS A 5 -7.80 35.01 -10.70
C CYS A 5 -8.82 33.87 -10.69
N ASN A 6 -8.35 32.63 -10.72
CA ASN A 6 -9.19 31.46 -10.44
C ASN A 6 -8.89 30.98 -9.02
N HIS A 7 -9.90 31.14 -8.17
CA HIS A 7 -9.89 30.85 -6.74
C HIS A 7 -9.64 29.35 -6.52
N ARG A 8 -8.43 29.00 -6.06
CA ARG A 8 -8.08 27.61 -5.72
C ARG A 8 -8.63 27.29 -4.33
N VAL A 9 -9.83 26.71 -4.28
CA VAL A 9 -10.36 26.09 -3.05
C VAL A 9 -9.46 24.91 -2.69
N ALA A 10 -8.69 25.07 -1.61
CA ALA A 10 -7.90 24.01 -1.00
C ALA A 10 -8.84 23.05 -0.27
N SER A 11 -9.05 21.85 -0.81
CA SER A 11 -9.72 20.77 -0.09
C SER A 11 -8.75 20.10 0.90
N PRO A 12 -9.11 19.90 2.17
CA PRO A 12 -8.27 19.28 3.19
C PRO A 12 -8.65 17.80 3.35
N PHE A 13 -8.12 16.91 2.51
CA PHE A 13 -8.23 15.47 2.79
C PHE A 13 -6.87 14.80 2.62
N PRO A 14 -6.38 14.09 3.64
CA PRO A 14 -5.11 13.37 3.55
C PRO A 14 -5.26 12.19 2.59
N SER A 15 -4.36 12.09 1.61
CA SER A 15 -4.25 10.90 0.76
C SER A 15 -3.78 9.73 1.61
N PHE A 16 -4.60 8.70 1.76
CA PHE A 16 -4.27 7.48 2.50
C PHE A 16 -3.48 6.51 1.61
N PHE A 17 -2.42 5.90 2.17
CA PHE A 17 -1.62 4.87 1.51
C PHE A 17 -1.57 3.64 2.42
N PHE A 18 -1.82 2.46 1.86
CA PHE A 18 -1.86 1.17 2.58
C PHE A 18 -0.65 0.33 2.18
N ILE A 19 0.15 -0.13 3.16
CA ILE A 19 1.23 -1.10 2.95
C ILE A 19 0.89 -2.33 3.79
N VAL A 20 0.74 -3.48 3.14
CA VAL A 20 0.55 -4.77 3.81
C VAL A 20 1.88 -5.50 3.87
N PHE A 21 2.37 -5.79 5.07
CA PHE A 21 3.52 -6.66 5.27
C PHE A 21 3.05 -8.11 5.47
N SER A 22 3.53 -9.02 4.63
CA SER A 22 3.51 -10.45 4.92
C SER A 22 4.91 -10.86 5.36
N SER A 23 5.09 -11.13 6.65
CA SER A 23 6.34 -11.69 7.17
C SER A 23 6.35 -13.19 6.89
N CYS A 24 6.90 -13.60 5.74
CA CYS A 24 7.18 -15.01 5.48
C CYS A 24 8.43 -15.43 6.27
N SER A 25 8.23 -15.86 7.52
CA SER A 25 9.22 -16.70 8.20
C SER A 25 8.95 -18.13 7.77
N GLY A 26 9.58 -18.55 6.68
CA GLY A 26 9.47 -19.91 6.15
C GLY A 26 10.79 -20.64 6.34
N ASP A 27 10.84 -21.54 7.32
CA ASP A 27 11.82 -22.61 7.34
C ASP A 27 11.55 -23.51 6.13
N ILE A 28 12.42 -23.45 5.12
CA ILE A 28 12.35 -24.37 3.98
C ILE A 28 12.92 -25.71 4.46
N ASN A 29 12.09 -26.50 5.13
CA ASN A 29 12.40 -27.88 5.47
C ASN A 29 12.05 -28.75 4.26
N MET A 30 13.08 -29.27 3.60
CA MET A 30 12.95 -30.12 2.41
C MET A 30 12.58 -31.54 2.85
N SER A 31 11.28 -31.80 3.03
CA SER A 31 10.75 -33.15 3.21
C SER A 31 10.13 -33.66 1.91
N SER A 32 10.80 -34.61 1.26
CA SER A 32 10.27 -35.43 0.18
C SER A 32 9.07 -36.24 0.66
N ASN A 33 7.87 -36.00 0.12
CA ASN A 33 6.74 -36.89 0.28
C ASN A 33 5.97 -37.05 -1.03
N THR A 34 6.00 -38.29 -1.51
CA THR A 34 5.15 -38.99 -2.49
C THR A 34 3.93 -38.23 -3.02
N THR A 35 3.95 -37.89 -4.31
CA THR A 35 2.79 -37.36 -5.04
C THR A 35 1.89 -38.49 -5.51
N ALA A 36 0.80 -38.70 -4.78
CA ALA A 36 -0.43 -39.26 -5.33
C ALA A 36 -1.08 -38.23 -6.27
N ILE A 37 -1.55 -38.68 -7.42
CA ILE A 37 -2.20 -37.86 -8.46
C ILE A 37 -3.55 -37.34 -7.94
N PRO A 38 -3.81 -36.01 -7.88
CA PRO A 38 -5.12 -35.49 -7.48
C PRO A 38 -6.15 -35.66 -8.62
N GLN A 39 -7.30 -36.26 -8.33
CA GLN A 39 -8.43 -36.26 -9.26
C GLN A 39 -9.09 -34.86 -9.33
N PRO A 40 -9.53 -34.41 -10.52
CA PRO A 40 -10.20 -33.13 -10.65
C PRO A 40 -11.59 -33.14 -9.96
N PRO A 41 -12.00 -32.04 -9.33
CA PRO A 41 -13.28 -31.95 -8.64
C PRO A 41 -14.45 -32.06 -9.64
N GLN A 42 -15.32 -33.04 -9.43
CA GLN A 42 -16.56 -33.16 -10.19
C GLN A 42 -17.54 -32.05 -9.77
N THR A 43 -17.97 -31.25 -10.74
CA THR A 43 -18.98 -30.20 -10.52
C THR A 43 -20.38 -30.82 -10.42
N PRO A 44 -21.20 -30.42 -9.44
CA PRO A 44 -22.55 -30.96 -9.30
C PRO A 44 -23.45 -30.60 -10.49
N ARG A 45 -24.19 -31.60 -10.95
CA ARG A 45 -25.11 -31.53 -12.10
C ARG A 45 -26.19 -30.46 -11.88
N ARG A 46 -26.32 -29.56 -12.86
CA ARG A 46 -27.28 -28.45 -12.91
C ARG A 46 -28.71 -28.96 -12.67
N ARG A 47 -29.40 -28.45 -11.63
CA ARG A 47 -30.83 -28.73 -11.41
C ARG A 47 -31.67 -28.12 -12.55
N PRO A 48 -32.75 -28.78 -12.98
CA PRO A 48 -33.69 -28.19 -13.93
C PRO A 48 -34.35 -26.95 -13.34
N PHE A 49 -34.55 -25.97 -14.24
CA PHE A 49 -35.09 -24.64 -13.99
C PHE A 49 -36.42 -24.72 -13.21
N SER A 50 -36.48 -24.15 -12.01
CA SER A 50 -37.75 -23.90 -11.33
C SER A 50 -38.39 -22.62 -11.88
N PRO A 51 -39.72 -22.59 -12.09
CA PRO A 51 -40.40 -21.41 -12.60
C PRO A 51 -40.35 -20.26 -11.60
N VAL A 52 -40.20 -19.07 -12.16
CA VAL A 52 -39.96 -17.76 -11.54
C VAL A 52 -40.96 -17.45 -10.43
N ALA A 53 -40.45 -17.22 -9.20
CA ALA A 53 -41.21 -16.60 -8.13
C ALA A 53 -41.54 -15.13 -8.48
N PRO A 54 -42.74 -14.62 -8.12
CA PRO A 54 -43.12 -13.24 -8.38
C PRO A 54 -42.16 -12.26 -7.68
N ARG A 55 -41.57 -11.36 -8.48
CA ARG A 55 -40.63 -10.35 -8.01
C ARG A 55 -41.33 -9.43 -7.02
N SER A 56 -40.91 -9.46 -5.76
CA SER A 56 -41.27 -8.44 -4.79
C SER A 56 -40.95 -7.06 -5.37
N PRO A 57 -41.80 -6.02 -5.19
CA PRO A 57 -41.53 -4.66 -5.65
C PRO A 57 -40.30 -4.11 -4.91
N GLY A 58 -39.12 -4.35 -5.49
CA GLY A 58 -37.86 -3.89 -4.95
C GLY A 58 -37.85 -2.38 -4.90
N THR A 59 -37.67 -1.83 -3.70
CA THR A 59 -37.39 -0.41 -3.49
C THR A 59 -36.36 0.09 -4.50
N PRO A 60 -36.53 1.30 -5.08
CA PRO A 60 -35.61 1.84 -6.07
C PRO A 60 -34.19 1.80 -5.51
N ARG A 61 -33.34 0.94 -6.09
CA ARG A 61 -31.92 0.88 -5.74
C ARG A 61 -31.28 2.17 -6.25
N ARG A 62 -31.36 3.23 -5.45
CA ARG A 62 -30.72 4.52 -5.70
C ARG A 62 -29.23 4.28 -5.81
N ARG A 63 -28.74 4.16 -7.04
CA ARG A 63 -27.32 4.07 -7.33
C ARG A 63 -26.74 5.42 -6.97
N ASN A 64 -26.01 5.50 -5.85
CA ASN A 64 -25.24 6.69 -5.54
C ASN A 64 -24.36 6.98 -6.76
N PRO A 65 -24.41 8.19 -7.35
CA PRO A 65 -23.51 8.53 -8.43
C PRO A 65 -22.08 8.31 -7.93
N PRO A 66 -21.18 7.76 -8.76
CA PRO A 66 -19.81 7.58 -8.34
C PRO A 66 -19.28 8.93 -7.88
N ALA A 67 -18.88 9.00 -6.60
CA ALA A 67 -18.25 10.21 -6.08
C ALA A 67 -17.05 10.49 -7.00
N SER A 68 -17.13 11.60 -7.75
CA SER A 68 -16.12 12.04 -8.71
C SER A 68 -14.89 12.62 -7.99
N THR A 69 -14.51 12.03 -6.87
CA THR A 69 -13.23 12.30 -6.22
C THR A 69 -12.23 11.36 -6.90
N ARG A 70 -11.72 11.82 -8.04
CA ARG A 70 -10.65 11.13 -8.79
C ARG A 70 -9.54 10.78 -7.80
N LEU A 71 -9.32 9.49 -7.56
CA LEU A 71 -8.17 9.00 -6.81
C LEU A 71 -6.94 9.69 -7.40
N GLN A 72 -6.13 10.35 -6.56
CA GLN A 72 -4.95 11.07 -7.03
C GLN A 72 -4.09 10.09 -7.81
N GLY A 73 -4.10 10.22 -9.14
CA GLY A 73 -3.38 9.31 -10.02
C GLY A 73 -1.87 9.42 -9.82
N ILE A 74 -1.13 8.61 -10.59
CA ILE A 74 0.35 8.56 -10.58
C ILE A 74 0.93 9.99 -10.57
N LYS A 75 1.62 10.33 -9.48
CA LYS A 75 2.29 11.61 -9.29
C LYS A 75 3.65 11.59 -9.97
N LYS A 76 4.01 12.71 -10.61
CA LYS A 76 5.39 12.94 -11.06
C LYS A 76 6.28 13.21 -9.84
N TRP A 77 7.28 12.36 -9.63
CA TRP A 77 8.35 12.60 -8.65
C TRP A 77 9.46 13.39 -9.32
N LYS A 78 9.86 14.50 -8.70
CA LYS A 78 10.79 15.47 -9.32
C LYS A 78 12.27 15.14 -9.05
N HIS A 79 12.56 14.35 -8.03
CA HIS A 79 13.91 14.11 -7.56
C HIS A 79 14.50 12.88 -8.23
N THR A 80 15.80 12.95 -8.52
CA THR A 80 16.57 11.82 -9.03
C THR A 80 16.71 10.76 -7.94
N PHE A 81 17.17 9.57 -8.33
CA PHE A 81 17.52 8.50 -7.39
C PHE A 81 18.49 8.98 -6.30
N LYS A 82 19.64 9.56 -6.69
CA LYS A 82 20.66 10.07 -5.76
C LYS A 82 20.14 11.18 -4.86
N ASP A 83 19.33 12.08 -5.40
CA ASP A 83 18.69 13.14 -4.63
C ASP A 83 17.76 12.55 -3.57
N THR A 84 16.98 11.52 -3.95
CA THR A 84 16.07 10.84 -3.03
C THR A 84 16.84 10.12 -1.93
N GLN A 85 17.91 9.42 -2.28
CA GLN A 85 18.81 8.76 -1.32
C GLN A 85 19.37 9.77 -0.31
N LYS A 86 19.90 10.90 -0.80
CA LYS A 86 20.40 11.98 0.05
C LYS A 86 19.30 12.55 0.96
N MET A 87 18.10 12.82 0.41
CA MET A 87 16.98 13.32 1.21
C MET A 87 16.56 12.35 2.30
N VAL A 88 16.57 11.03 2.04
CA VAL A 88 16.28 10.01 3.06
C VAL A 88 17.32 10.06 4.17
N MET A 89 18.61 10.09 3.82
CA MET A 89 19.70 10.18 4.78
C MET A 89 19.62 11.46 5.62
N ASP A 90 19.39 12.61 4.97
CA ASP A 90 19.31 13.91 5.63
C ASP A 90 18.09 14.00 6.57
N ARG A 91 16.93 13.49 6.15
CA ARG A 91 15.68 13.57 6.93
C ARG A 91 15.65 12.63 8.11
N LEU A 92 16.17 11.42 7.93
CA LEU A 92 16.20 10.39 8.97
C LEU A 92 17.52 10.40 9.76
N LYS A 93 18.45 11.32 9.44
CA LYS A 93 19.77 11.45 10.08
C LYS A 93 20.54 10.12 10.10
N LEU A 94 20.50 9.39 8.99
CA LEU A 94 21.11 8.07 8.89
C LEU A 94 22.63 8.18 8.78
N THR A 95 23.33 7.31 9.50
CA THR A 95 24.79 7.15 9.41
C THR A 95 25.23 6.19 8.31
N TYR A 96 24.28 5.45 7.73
CA TYR A 96 24.51 4.46 6.69
C TYR A 96 23.75 4.80 5.41
N THR A 97 24.24 4.27 4.30
CA THR A 97 23.63 4.42 2.98
C THR A 97 22.53 3.37 2.79
N PRO A 98 21.28 3.77 2.52
CA PRO A 98 20.21 2.82 2.20
C PRO A 98 20.50 2.02 0.94
N ASP A 99 20.00 0.78 0.89
CA ASP A 99 20.15 -0.08 -0.28
C ASP A 99 19.35 0.47 -1.48
N ASP A 100 19.84 0.19 -2.69
CA ASP A 100 19.23 0.69 -3.91
C ASP A 100 17.76 0.28 -4.07
N TRP A 101 17.44 -0.97 -3.69
CA TRP A 101 16.08 -1.50 -3.78
C TRP A 101 15.11 -0.76 -2.84
N GLN A 102 15.58 -0.30 -1.67
CA GLN A 102 14.78 0.49 -0.72
C GLN A 102 14.44 1.84 -1.33
N ILE A 103 15.44 2.53 -1.92
CA ILE A 103 15.25 3.83 -2.56
C ILE A 103 14.31 3.73 -3.76
N HIS A 104 14.48 2.72 -4.61
CA HIS A 104 13.57 2.49 -5.73
C HIS A 104 12.12 2.27 -5.28
N LEU A 105 11.92 1.50 -4.21
CA LEU A 105 10.60 1.24 -3.65
C LEU A 105 9.98 2.52 -3.05
N ILE A 106 10.75 3.31 -2.31
CA ILE A 106 10.31 4.61 -1.76
C ILE A 106 9.86 5.54 -2.90
N ILE A 107 10.63 5.65 -3.98
CA ILE A 107 10.27 6.48 -5.14
C ILE A 107 8.96 5.99 -5.78
N ARG A 108 8.76 4.68 -5.93
CA ARG A 108 7.51 4.12 -6.46
C ARG A 108 6.32 4.46 -5.57
N ILE A 109 6.46 4.30 -4.26
CA ILE A 109 5.41 4.65 -3.29
C ILE A 109 5.09 6.15 -3.34
N LEU A 110 6.11 7.03 -3.36
CA LEU A 110 5.91 8.49 -3.41
C LEU A 110 5.28 8.98 -4.73
N ARG A 111 5.42 8.20 -5.81
CA ARG A 111 4.71 8.39 -7.09
C ARG A 111 3.27 7.88 -7.04
N GLY A 112 2.84 7.23 -5.97
CA GLY A 112 1.49 6.68 -5.80
C GLY A 112 1.30 5.32 -6.47
N TYR A 113 2.37 4.53 -6.66
CA TYR A 113 2.23 3.14 -7.09
C TYR A 113 2.04 2.21 -5.90
N ASP A 114 1.06 1.33 -6.00
CA ASP A 114 0.96 0.18 -5.11
C ASP A 114 2.13 -0.77 -5.39
N SER A 115 2.80 -1.20 -4.33
CA SER A 115 4.00 -2.03 -4.43
C SER A 115 3.95 -3.14 -3.40
N ILE A 116 4.22 -4.37 -3.85
CA ILE A 116 4.42 -5.54 -3.00
C ILE A 116 5.90 -5.90 -3.12
N PHE A 117 6.56 -6.15 -1.98
CA PHE A 117 7.95 -6.58 -1.96
C PHE A 117 8.15 -7.67 -0.91
N LEU A 118 9.13 -8.53 -1.14
CA LEU A 118 9.50 -9.60 -0.23
C LEU A 118 10.92 -9.32 0.28
N ALA A 119 11.07 -9.23 1.59
CA ALA A 119 12.37 -9.08 2.23
C ALA A 119 12.37 -9.78 3.60
N GLY A 120 13.49 -10.44 3.90
CA GLY A 120 13.69 -11.16 5.17
C GLY A 120 13.67 -10.22 6.39
N THR A 121 13.64 -10.80 7.58
CA THR A 121 13.88 -10.07 8.83
C THR A 121 15.27 -9.44 8.83
N GLY A 122 15.44 -8.26 9.44
CA GLY A 122 16.73 -7.57 9.49
C GLY A 122 17.11 -6.74 8.25
N TYR A 123 16.42 -6.88 7.11
CA TYR A 123 16.68 -6.10 5.89
C TYR A 123 16.25 -4.62 5.93
N GLY A 124 15.98 -4.07 7.12
CA GLY A 124 15.62 -2.66 7.26
C GLY A 124 14.32 -2.26 6.58
N LYS A 125 13.31 -3.14 6.55
CA LYS A 125 11.99 -2.85 5.94
C LYS A 125 11.33 -1.60 6.53
N SER A 126 11.61 -1.29 7.80
CA SER A 126 11.08 -0.13 8.50
C SER A 126 11.47 1.19 7.87
N LEU A 127 12.69 1.26 7.35
CA LEU A 127 13.23 2.44 6.69
C LEU A 127 12.32 2.95 5.57
N ILE A 128 11.65 2.05 4.85
CA ILE A 128 10.79 2.40 3.71
C ILE A 128 9.60 3.25 4.17
N PHE A 129 8.89 2.85 5.23
CA PHE A 129 7.72 3.61 5.67
C PHE A 129 8.10 4.88 6.43
N GLU A 130 9.21 4.87 7.17
CA GLU A 130 9.76 6.07 7.82
C GLU A 130 10.15 7.11 6.78
N ALA A 131 10.86 6.70 5.73
CA ALA A 131 11.22 7.56 4.61
C ALA A 131 10.00 8.09 3.88
N VAL A 132 8.98 7.26 3.63
CA VAL A 132 7.73 7.70 3.00
C VAL A 132 6.99 8.71 3.87
N ALA A 133 6.93 8.51 5.19
CA ALA A 133 6.36 9.48 6.12
C ALA A 133 7.14 10.80 6.13
N ALA A 134 8.46 10.74 6.22
CA ALA A 134 9.33 11.92 6.23
C ALA A 134 9.28 12.71 4.90
N LEU A 135 9.19 12.04 3.76
CA LEU A 135 9.19 12.65 2.42
C LEU A 135 7.80 12.93 1.85
N GLY A 136 6.74 12.37 2.45
CA GLY A 136 5.35 12.53 2.01
C GLY A 136 4.85 13.99 2.05
N GLY A 137 5.51 14.82 2.87
CA GLY A 137 5.22 16.23 3.09
C GLY A 137 4.27 16.47 4.26
N GLY A 138 4.37 17.64 4.90
CA GLY A 138 3.71 17.93 6.19
C GLY A 138 2.17 17.98 6.20
N LYS A 139 1.49 17.61 5.11
CA LYS A 139 0.02 17.52 5.03
C LYS A 139 -0.45 16.09 4.72
N LYS A 140 0.42 15.10 4.86
CA LYS A 140 0.12 13.70 4.60
C LYS A 140 0.38 12.87 5.84
N VAL A 141 -0.39 11.80 5.96
CA VAL A 141 -0.27 10.82 7.04
C VAL A 141 -0.01 9.47 6.39
N THR A 142 1.04 8.79 6.83
CA THR A 142 1.33 7.39 6.46
C THR A 142 0.70 6.50 7.52
N ILE A 143 -0.20 5.60 7.10
CA ILE A 143 -0.80 4.61 8.00
C ILE A 143 -0.08 3.29 7.79
N ILE A 144 0.48 2.75 8.87
CA ILE A 144 1.14 1.45 8.89
C ILE A 144 0.22 0.52 9.66
N ILE A 145 -0.12 -0.61 9.06
CA ILE A 145 -0.96 -1.63 9.70
C ILE A 145 -0.06 -2.81 10.03
N CYS A 146 0.18 -3.02 11.31
CA CYS A 146 0.89 -4.17 11.81
C CYS A 146 -0.09 -5.10 12.54
N PRO A 147 -0.17 -6.40 12.19
CA PRO A 147 -1.07 -7.32 12.89
C PRO A 147 -0.60 -7.63 14.32
N LEU A 148 0.67 -7.37 14.66
CA LEU A 148 1.28 -7.74 15.94
C LEU A 148 1.60 -6.52 16.79
N LYS A 149 0.86 -6.34 17.90
CA LYS A 149 1.07 -5.23 18.86
C LYS A 149 2.46 -5.17 19.48
N ALA A 150 3.12 -6.32 19.66
CA ALA A 150 4.47 -6.37 20.22
C ALA A 150 5.50 -5.66 19.31
N LEU A 151 5.31 -5.70 17.99
CA LEU A 151 6.20 -5.05 17.03
C LEU A 151 5.95 -3.54 16.92
N GLU A 152 4.75 -3.07 17.29
CA GLU A 152 4.45 -1.64 17.33
C GLU A 152 5.22 -0.95 18.47
N ALA A 153 5.23 -1.57 19.67
CA ALA A 153 5.95 -1.04 20.83
C ALA A 153 7.46 -0.93 20.58
N ASP A 154 8.04 -1.91 19.89
CA ASP A 154 9.46 -1.92 19.53
C ASP A 154 9.81 -0.74 18.61
N GLN A 155 9.00 -0.49 17.58
CA GLN A 155 9.26 0.57 16.60
C GLN A 155 8.99 1.98 17.13
N VAL A 156 7.98 2.17 17.98
CA VAL A 156 7.65 3.49 18.55
C VAL A 156 8.77 4.00 19.47
N SER A 157 9.50 3.12 20.14
CA SER A 157 10.62 3.51 21.01
C SER A 157 11.82 4.10 20.25
N ILE A 158 11.93 3.83 18.95
CA ILE A 158 13.08 4.17 18.11
C ILE A 158 12.93 5.53 17.43
N ILE A 159 11.70 6.05 17.29
CA ILE A 159 11.43 7.31 16.60
C ILE A 159 11.67 8.49 17.56
N PRO A 160 12.72 9.32 17.37
CA PRO A 160 12.85 10.55 18.15
C PRO A 160 11.79 11.55 17.67
N LEU A 161 10.86 11.91 18.55
CA LEU A 161 9.91 13.02 18.35
C LEU A 161 10.63 14.37 18.22
#